data_AF-A0A343VRM3-F1
#
_entry.id   AF-A0A343VRM3-F1
#
_cell.length_a   1.000
_cell.length_b   1.000
_cell.length_c   1.000
_cell.angle_alpha   90.00
_cell.angle_beta   90.00
_cell.angle_gamma   90.00
#
_symmetry.space_group_name_H-M   'P 1'
#
loop_
_entity.id
_entity.type
_entity.pdbx_description
1 polymer ?
#
loop_
_entity_poly.entity_id
_entity_poly.type
_entity_poly.pdbx_seq_one_letter_code
_entity_poly.pdbx_strand_id
1 'polypeptide(L)'
;MTASVSRAATVAGVQPAFDVVNAKLRSALRDGHESAPTRVAHLGALITWAEVDHRSPAVTSIRLPDNPTAAWLVAGINDDAITQERRDRRVVIIENPLRALRHISDGAGEWVTREVSSAIAGTCRGAIHAAGNLEEAGLYVRCPSRRSAHKLAAAIGRLAGVAPDIGPRAIRIKSGDIPKVLAHIGIPDDVIAYLHAMHRAAKDEDRTNSKELDMIEREHRTQMVAR
;
A
#
# COMPACT_ATOMS: atom_id res chain seq x y z
N MET A 1 24.94 -22.78 -11.23
CA MET A 1 24.60 -21.65 -12.12
C MET A 1 23.70 -20.69 -11.36
N THR A 2 24.26 -19.90 -10.44
CA THR A 2 23.49 -19.14 -9.42
C THR A 2 24.20 -17.83 -9.06
N ALA A 3 24.51 -16.99 -10.05
CA ALA A 3 25.25 -15.75 -9.80
C ALA A 3 24.95 -14.60 -10.78
N SER A 4 23.73 -14.45 -11.29
CA SER A 4 23.45 -13.43 -12.33
C SER A 4 22.30 -12.45 -12.06
N VAL A 5 21.61 -12.53 -10.92
CA VAL A 5 20.50 -11.59 -10.62
C VAL A 5 20.94 -10.44 -9.70
N SER A 6 22.08 -10.56 -9.01
CA SER A 6 22.50 -9.58 -8.00
C SER A 6 23.32 -8.39 -8.54
N ARG A 7 23.55 -8.28 -9.86
CA ARG A 7 24.53 -7.32 -10.43
C ARG A 7 23.93 -6.21 -11.30
N ALA A 8 22.63 -6.22 -11.56
CA ALA A 8 22.01 -5.27 -12.49
C ALA A 8 21.55 -3.94 -11.84
N ALA A 9 21.54 -3.83 -10.51
CA ALA A 9 21.11 -2.60 -9.80
C ALA A 9 22.27 -1.77 -9.22
N THR A 10 23.52 -2.17 -9.46
CA THR A 10 24.72 -1.44 -8.99
C THR A 10 25.37 -0.62 -10.09
N VAL A 11 24.61 -0.19 -11.09
CA VAL A 11 25.07 0.72 -12.14
C VAL A 11 24.48 2.10 -11.81
N ALA A 12 25.23 2.87 -11.02
CA ALA A 12 25.13 4.32 -10.74
C ALA A 12 25.14 4.76 -9.26
N GLY A 13 25.30 3.86 -8.28
CA GLY A 13 25.58 4.30 -6.89
C GLY A 13 24.52 5.18 -6.20
N VAL A 14 23.32 5.30 -6.79
CA VAL A 14 22.18 6.01 -6.20
C VAL A 14 21.34 4.99 -5.44
N GLN A 15 21.32 5.10 -4.11
CA GLN A 15 20.38 4.34 -3.28
C GLN A 15 18.94 4.84 -3.56
N PRO A 16 17.93 3.95 -3.51
CA PRO A 16 16.57 4.33 -3.88
C PRO A 16 15.87 5.09 -2.76
N ALA A 17 15.37 6.30 -3.05
CA ALA A 17 14.40 6.96 -2.20
C ALA A 17 13.14 6.08 -2.03
N PHE A 18 12.48 6.17 -0.86
CA PHE A 18 11.26 5.42 -0.56
C PHE A 18 10.15 5.60 -1.60
N ASP A 19 10.11 6.76 -2.28
CA ASP A 19 9.17 7.01 -3.38
C ASP A 19 9.30 6.00 -4.53
N VAL A 20 10.53 5.64 -4.91
CA VAL A 20 10.80 4.67 -5.98
C VAL A 20 10.35 3.27 -5.54
N VAL A 21 10.64 2.90 -4.29
CA VAL A 21 10.27 1.60 -3.73
C VAL A 21 8.74 1.49 -3.63
N ASN A 22 8.08 2.55 -3.18
CA ASN A 22 6.62 2.63 -3.09
C ASN A 22 5.95 2.60 -4.47
N ALA A 23 6.51 3.27 -5.47
CA ALA A 23 6.01 3.18 -6.85
C ALA A 23 6.07 1.73 -7.39
N LYS A 24 7.17 1.00 -7.10
CA LYS A 24 7.28 -0.42 -7.47
C LYS A 24 6.28 -1.29 -6.72
N LEU A 25 6.09 -1.06 -5.41
CA LEU A 25 5.08 -1.76 -4.62
C LEU A 25 3.69 -1.57 -5.21
N ARG A 26 3.33 -0.34 -5.61
CA ARG A 26 2.04 -0.05 -6.27
C ARG A 26 1.86 -0.82 -7.57
N SER A 27 2.88 -0.89 -8.42
CA SER A 27 2.84 -1.73 -9.64
C SER A 27 2.61 -3.19 -9.29
N ALA A 28 3.37 -3.73 -8.34
CA ALA A 28 3.26 -5.12 -7.92
C ALA A 28 1.84 -5.46 -7.40
N LEU A 29 1.25 -4.54 -6.64
CA LEU A 29 -0.11 -4.69 -6.10
C LEU A 29 -1.17 -4.66 -7.22
N ARG A 30 -0.95 -3.98 -8.35
CA ARG A 30 -1.84 -4.04 -9.51
C ARG A 30 -1.67 -5.31 -10.35
N ASP A 31 -0.41 -5.68 -10.58
CA ASP A 31 -0.01 -6.64 -11.62
C ASP A 31 0.08 -8.08 -11.10
N GLY A 32 0.15 -8.29 -9.78
CA GLY A 32 0.21 -9.62 -9.19
C GLY A 32 -1.02 -10.47 -9.52
N HIS A 33 -0.83 -11.77 -9.66
CA HIS A 33 -1.87 -12.72 -10.03
C HIS A 33 -2.95 -12.83 -8.94
N GLU A 34 -4.22 -12.90 -9.35
CA GLU A 34 -5.36 -12.99 -8.42
C GLU A 34 -6.47 -13.87 -8.99
N SER A 35 -7.08 -14.68 -8.14
CA SER A 35 -8.35 -15.34 -8.43
C SER A 35 -9.49 -14.30 -8.51
N ALA A 36 -10.58 -14.62 -9.21
CA ALA A 36 -11.74 -13.72 -9.29
C ALA A 36 -12.30 -13.30 -7.90
N PRO A 37 -12.46 -14.22 -6.92
CA PRO A 37 -12.86 -13.82 -5.56
C PRO A 37 -11.87 -12.88 -4.87
N THR A 38 -10.56 -13.07 -5.07
CA THR A 38 -9.51 -12.19 -4.54
C THR A 38 -9.62 -10.80 -5.17
N ARG A 39 -9.82 -10.72 -6.48
CA ARG A 39 -9.97 -9.44 -7.21
C ARG A 39 -11.14 -8.61 -6.69
N VAL A 40 -12.29 -9.25 -6.46
CA VAL A 40 -13.46 -8.57 -5.90
C VAL A 40 -13.17 -8.00 -4.52
N ALA A 41 -12.56 -8.79 -3.62
CA ALA A 41 -12.19 -8.34 -2.29
C ALA A 41 -11.10 -7.25 -2.31
N HIS A 42 -10.17 -7.31 -3.27
CA HIS A 42 -9.16 -6.29 -3.49
C HIS A 42 -9.80 -4.96 -3.89
N LEU A 43 -10.65 -4.93 -4.91
CA LEU A 43 -11.35 -3.72 -5.34
C LEU A 43 -12.16 -3.11 -4.17
N GLY A 44 -12.90 -3.95 -3.44
CA GLY A 44 -13.70 -3.50 -2.30
C GLY A 44 -12.85 -2.90 -1.18
N ALA A 45 -11.74 -3.54 -0.82
CA ALA A 45 -10.83 -3.01 0.19
C ALA A 45 -10.11 -1.75 -0.27
N LEU A 46 -9.74 -1.65 -1.55
CA LEU A 46 -9.14 -0.44 -2.12
C LEU A 46 -10.07 0.76 -1.94
N ILE A 47 -11.35 0.63 -2.35
CA ILE A 47 -12.36 1.68 -2.20
C ILE A 47 -12.59 2.05 -0.73
N THR A 48 -12.54 1.06 0.16
CA THR A 48 -12.81 1.23 1.59
C THR A 48 -11.68 1.93 2.34
N TRP A 49 -10.43 1.62 1.96
CA TRP A 49 -9.23 2.20 2.58
C TRP A 49 -8.76 3.49 1.89
N ALA A 50 -9.25 3.78 0.68
CA ALA A 50 -8.97 5.03 0.00
C ALA A 50 -9.42 6.24 0.81
N GLU A 51 -8.74 7.37 0.59
CA GLU A 51 -9.16 8.65 1.16
C GLU A 51 -10.46 9.11 0.48
N VAL A 52 -11.47 9.43 1.28
CA VAL A 52 -12.79 9.81 0.78
C VAL A 52 -12.90 11.34 0.77
N ASP A 53 -12.91 11.92 -0.43
CA ASP A 53 -13.12 13.36 -0.63
C ASP A 53 -14.61 13.72 -0.42
N HIS A 54 -15.54 12.86 -0.86
CA HIS A 54 -16.97 13.07 -0.73
C HIS A 54 -17.75 11.75 -0.72
N ARG A 55 -18.84 11.67 0.06
CA ARG A 55 -19.74 10.51 0.08
C ARG A 55 -21.20 10.93 0.24
N SER A 56 -22.04 10.50 -0.69
CA SER A 56 -23.50 10.61 -0.65
C SER A 56 -24.14 9.36 -1.29
N PRO A 57 -25.46 9.16 -1.17
CA PRO A 57 -26.14 8.04 -1.85
C PRO A 57 -25.99 8.07 -3.38
N ALA A 58 -25.86 9.26 -3.98
CA ALA A 58 -25.74 9.43 -5.42
C ALA A 58 -24.30 9.36 -5.92
N VAL A 59 -23.32 9.78 -5.11
CA VAL A 59 -21.92 9.92 -5.54
C VAL A 59 -20.95 9.58 -4.41
N THR A 60 -19.92 8.80 -4.72
CA THR A 60 -18.73 8.65 -3.87
C THR A 60 -17.49 9.12 -4.64
N SER A 61 -16.71 10.03 -4.07
CA SER A 61 -15.45 10.49 -4.62
C SER A 61 -14.31 10.03 -3.72
N ILE A 62 -13.36 9.29 -4.29
CA ILE A 62 -12.19 8.78 -3.57
C ILE A 62 -10.90 9.21 -4.26
N ARG A 63 -9.89 9.48 -3.44
CA ARG A 63 -8.53 9.81 -3.87
C ARG A 63 -7.64 8.58 -3.70
N LEU A 64 -6.99 8.21 -4.79
CA LEU A 64 -6.10 7.06 -4.90
C LEU A 64 -4.63 7.50 -4.83
N PRO A 65 -3.70 6.60 -4.49
CA PRO A 65 -2.29 6.96 -4.29
C PRO A 65 -1.62 7.49 -5.56
N ASP A 66 -1.98 6.96 -6.73
CA ASP A 66 -1.40 7.35 -8.02
C ASP A 66 -2.41 7.16 -9.19
N ASN A 67 -2.10 7.75 -10.34
CA ASN A 67 -2.97 7.70 -11.53
C ASN A 67 -3.13 6.26 -12.07
N PRO A 68 -2.06 5.43 -12.16
CA PRO A 68 -2.22 4.04 -12.60
C PRO A 68 -3.17 3.22 -11.73
N THR A 69 -3.22 3.49 -10.42
CA THR A 69 -4.15 2.83 -9.49
C THR A 69 -5.58 3.29 -9.73
N ALA A 70 -5.81 4.57 -10.03
CA ALA A 70 -7.12 5.08 -10.42
C ALA A 70 -7.64 4.42 -11.71
N ALA A 71 -6.80 4.38 -12.75
CA ALA A 71 -7.13 3.72 -14.02
C ALA A 71 -7.41 2.22 -13.84
N TRP A 72 -6.61 1.54 -13.01
CA TRP A 72 -6.83 0.12 -12.67
C TRP A 72 -8.15 -0.11 -11.94
N LEU A 73 -8.53 0.78 -11.01
CA LEU A 73 -9.81 0.69 -10.31
C LEU A 73 -10.98 0.90 -11.29
N VAL A 74 -10.90 1.92 -12.15
CA VAL A 74 -11.90 2.20 -13.19
C VAL A 74 -12.08 0.98 -14.09
N ALA A 75 -11.00 0.38 -14.59
CA ALA A 75 -11.07 -0.83 -15.41
C ALA A 75 -11.63 -2.05 -14.65
N GLY A 76 -11.52 -2.07 -13.32
CA GLY A 76 -12.03 -3.15 -12.46
C GLY A 76 -13.49 -3.00 -12.05
N ILE A 77 -14.07 -1.81 -12.16
CA ILE A 77 -15.49 -1.53 -11.89
C ILE A 77 -16.21 -1.47 -13.25
N ASN A 78 -17.10 -2.43 -13.54
CA ASN A 78 -17.85 -2.55 -14.81
C ASN A 78 -18.35 -1.21 -15.42
N ASP A 79 -18.41 -1.15 -16.75
CA ASP A 79 -18.79 -0.01 -17.62
C ASP A 79 -20.10 0.73 -17.26
N ASP A 80 -21.05 0.06 -16.59
CA ASP A 80 -22.31 0.68 -16.15
C ASP A 80 -22.13 1.70 -15.01
N ALA A 81 -20.98 1.67 -14.33
CA ALA A 81 -20.61 2.68 -13.35
C ALA A 81 -20.02 3.87 -14.10
N ILE A 82 -20.69 5.02 -14.08
CA ILE A 82 -20.08 6.26 -14.54
C ILE A 82 -18.95 6.57 -13.56
N THR A 83 -17.74 6.26 -14.00
CA THR A 83 -16.53 6.61 -13.31
C THR A 83 -15.84 7.73 -14.08
N GLN A 84 -15.58 8.84 -13.38
CA GLN A 84 -14.90 9.98 -13.97
C GLN A 84 -13.62 10.25 -13.20
N GLU A 85 -12.52 10.38 -13.94
CA GLU A 85 -11.30 10.98 -13.42
C GLU A 85 -11.46 12.50 -13.38
N ARG A 86 -11.19 13.13 -12.23
CA ARG A 86 -11.08 14.60 -12.19
C ARG A 86 -9.81 15.05 -12.93
N ARG A 87 -9.64 16.37 -13.09
CA ARG A 87 -8.37 16.96 -13.61
C ARG A 87 -7.15 16.42 -12.85
N ASP A 88 -7.31 16.19 -11.55
CA ASP A 88 -6.44 15.32 -10.78
C ASP A 88 -6.87 13.86 -11.00
N ARG A 89 -6.14 13.16 -11.88
CA ARG A 89 -6.42 11.77 -12.30
C ARG A 89 -6.25 10.73 -11.18
N ARG A 90 -5.94 11.16 -9.96
CA ARG A 90 -5.97 10.30 -8.76
C ARG A 90 -7.35 10.20 -8.14
N VAL A 91 -8.27 11.10 -8.51
CA VAL A 91 -9.63 11.12 -7.95
C VAL A 91 -10.58 10.38 -8.88
N VAL A 92 -11.21 9.33 -8.36
CA VAL A 92 -12.26 8.57 -9.04
C VAL A 92 -13.60 8.94 -8.42
N ILE A 93 -14.52 9.39 -9.28
CA ILE A 93 -15.92 9.59 -8.92
C ILE A 93 -16.67 8.31 -9.26
N ILE A 94 -17.47 7.79 -8.34
CA ILE A 94 -18.33 6.62 -8.52
C ILE A 94 -19.78 7.09 -8.38
N GLU A 95 -20.50 7.15 -9.49
CA GLU A 95 -21.92 7.46 -9.49
C GLU A 95 -22.77 6.25 -9.09
N ASN A 96 -23.86 6.50 -8.37
CA ASN A 96 -24.78 5.49 -7.85
C ASN A 96 -24.04 4.31 -7.21
N PRO A 97 -23.21 4.55 -6.17
CA PRO A 97 -22.26 3.57 -5.64
C PRO A 97 -22.90 2.23 -5.26
N LEU A 98 -24.14 2.22 -4.77
CA LEU A 98 -24.87 0.97 -4.48
C LEU A 98 -25.07 0.10 -5.73
N ARG A 99 -25.37 0.71 -6.88
CA ARG A 99 -25.55 0.01 -8.16
C ARG A 99 -24.21 -0.36 -8.77
N ALA A 100 -23.28 0.59 -8.83
CA ALA A 100 -21.95 0.42 -9.42
C ALA A 100 -21.17 -0.71 -8.73
N LEU A 101 -21.27 -0.79 -7.40
CA LEU A 101 -20.45 -1.67 -6.59
C LEU A 101 -21.20 -2.89 -6.08
N ARG A 102 -22.40 -3.18 -6.60
CA ARG A 102 -23.24 -4.34 -6.19
C ARG A 102 -22.55 -5.71 -6.27
N HIS A 103 -21.50 -5.82 -7.08
CA HIS A 103 -20.72 -7.04 -7.28
C HIS A 103 -19.50 -7.11 -6.33
N ILE A 104 -19.22 -6.02 -5.62
CA ILE A 104 -18.08 -5.81 -4.70
C ILE A 104 -18.57 -5.57 -3.25
N SER A 105 -19.81 -5.09 -3.07
CA SER A 105 -20.47 -4.91 -1.77
C SER A 105 -21.52 -5.99 -1.51
N ASP A 106 -21.87 -6.24 -0.25
CA ASP A 106 -22.95 -7.15 0.15
C ASP A 106 -24.34 -6.50 0.09
N GLY A 107 -24.46 -5.32 -0.54
CA GLY A 107 -25.70 -4.57 -0.61
C GLY A 107 -26.09 -3.80 0.67
N ALA A 108 -25.40 -4.00 1.80
CA ALA A 108 -25.67 -3.30 3.07
C ALA A 108 -24.75 -2.08 3.32
N GLY A 109 -23.84 -1.78 2.39
CA GLY A 109 -22.95 -0.63 2.48
C GLY A 109 -21.73 -0.82 3.40
N GLU A 110 -21.60 -1.96 4.08
CA GLU A 110 -20.32 -2.42 4.62
C GLU A 110 -19.57 -3.21 3.53
N TRP A 111 -18.34 -2.79 3.27
CA TRP A 111 -17.55 -3.31 2.17
C TRP A 111 -16.92 -4.64 2.58
N VAL A 112 -17.17 -5.66 1.76
CA VAL A 112 -17.15 -7.08 2.12
C VAL A 112 -15.77 -7.54 2.60
N THR A 113 -15.63 -7.79 3.90
CA THR A 113 -14.63 -8.74 4.42
C THR A 113 -15.27 -10.12 4.50
N ARG A 114 -15.29 -10.85 3.38
CA ARG A 114 -15.74 -12.25 3.36
C ARG A 114 -14.72 -13.13 4.07
N GLU A 115 -15.17 -14.08 4.89
CA GLU A 115 -14.31 -14.93 5.75
C GLU A 115 -13.62 -16.10 5.02
N VAL A 116 -13.51 -16.07 3.69
CA VAL A 116 -12.76 -17.09 2.91
C VAL A 116 -11.32 -16.61 2.67
N SER A 117 -10.34 -17.52 2.75
CA SER A 117 -8.91 -17.16 2.69
C SER A 117 -8.52 -16.33 1.45
N SER A 118 -9.14 -16.60 0.30
CA SER A 118 -8.93 -15.84 -0.95
C SER A 118 -9.44 -14.40 -0.86
N ALA A 119 -10.51 -14.15 -0.10
CA ALA A 119 -11.03 -12.82 0.17
C ALA A 119 -10.16 -12.08 1.20
N ILE A 120 -9.61 -12.78 2.21
CA ILE A 120 -8.67 -12.20 3.17
C ILE A 120 -7.42 -11.67 2.44
N ALA A 121 -6.85 -12.46 1.53
CA ALA A 121 -5.71 -12.03 0.71
C ALA A 121 -6.04 -10.76 -0.10
N GLY A 122 -7.21 -10.73 -0.75
CA GLY A 122 -7.68 -9.57 -1.50
C GLY A 122 -7.89 -8.34 -0.60
N THR A 123 -8.50 -8.51 0.57
CA THR A 123 -8.69 -7.44 1.55
C THR A 123 -7.35 -6.84 2.01
N CYS A 124 -6.39 -7.69 2.40
CA CYS A 124 -5.06 -7.23 2.80
C CYS A 124 -4.37 -6.48 1.66
N ARG A 125 -4.43 -7.03 0.44
CA ARG A 125 -3.85 -6.40 -0.74
C ARG A 125 -4.44 -5.03 -1.02
N GLY A 126 -5.76 -4.90 -1.04
CA GLY A 126 -6.44 -3.64 -1.31
C GLY A 126 -6.19 -2.58 -0.24
N ALA A 127 -6.13 -2.96 1.03
CA ALA A 127 -5.77 -2.03 2.10
C ALA A 127 -4.32 -1.50 1.94
N ILE A 128 -3.37 -2.40 1.66
CA ILE A 128 -1.98 -2.02 1.40
C ILE A 128 -1.89 -1.17 0.13
N HIS A 129 -2.66 -1.50 -0.90
CA HIS A 129 -2.67 -0.78 -2.18
C HIS A 129 -3.23 0.63 -2.05
N ALA A 130 -4.28 0.84 -1.27
CA ALA A 130 -4.85 2.16 -1.05
C ALA A 130 -3.94 3.05 -0.20
N ALA A 131 -3.35 2.49 0.86
CA ALA A 131 -2.86 3.28 1.99
C ALA A 131 -1.53 2.81 2.60
N GLY A 132 -0.88 1.81 1.99
CA GLY A 132 0.34 1.19 2.51
C GLY A 132 1.60 1.82 1.94
N ASN A 133 2.50 2.33 2.78
CA ASN A 133 3.81 2.86 2.36
C ASN A 133 4.94 2.15 3.10
N LEU A 134 5.97 1.80 2.36
CA LEU A 134 7.26 1.40 2.89
C LEU A 134 7.96 2.64 3.43
N GLU A 135 8.39 2.54 4.69
CA GLU A 135 9.12 3.55 5.46
C GLU A 135 10.26 2.85 6.23
N GLU A 136 11.17 3.60 6.84
CA GLU A 136 12.35 3.06 7.54
C GLU A 136 12.00 1.94 8.56
N ALA A 137 10.89 2.14 9.28
CA ALA A 137 10.45 1.26 10.35
C ALA A 137 9.65 0.03 9.89
N GLY A 138 9.31 -0.06 8.60
CA GLY A 138 8.55 -1.17 8.00
C GLY A 138 7.49 -0.73 6.98
N LEU A 139 6.47 -1.56 6.77
CA LEU A 139 5.31 -1.23 5.94
C LEU A 139 4.21 -0.65 6.82
N TYR A 140 3.97 0.65 6.69
CA TYR A 140 2.92 1.38 7.38
C TYR A 140 1.64 1.36 6.54
N VAL A 141 0.48 1.06 7.13
CA VAL A 141 -0.82 1.12 6.44
C VAL A 141 -1.77 2.02 7.22
N ARG A 142 -2.10 3.18 6.65
CA ARG A 142 -3.12 4.07 7.21
C ARG A 142 -4.49 3.39 7.13
N CYS A 143 -5.28 3.50 8.19
CA CYS A 143 -6.58 2.86 8.31
C CYS A 143 -7.70 3.90 8.50
N PRO A 144 -8.88 3.69 7.89
CA PRO A 144 -10.01 4.63 8.03
C PRO A 144 -10.45 4.82 9.49
N SER A 145 -10.34 3.80 10.33
CA SER A 145 -10.72 3.84 11.74
C SER A 145 -9.89 2.86 12.56
N ARG A 146 -9.93 3.00 13.90
CA ARG A 146 -9.33 2.03 14.82
C ARG A 146 -9.87 0.62 14.61
N ARG A 147 -11.19 0.48 14.41
CA ARG A 147 -11.83 -0.81 14.10
C ARG A 147 -11.23 -1.42 12.83
N SER A 148 -10.99 -0.61 11.79
CA SER A 148 -10.38 -1.07 10.54
C SER A 148 -8.93 -1.52 10.75
N ALA A 149 -8.16 -0.82 11.59
CA ALA A 149 -6.80 -1.23 11.95
C ALA A 149 -6.78 -2.61 12.65
N HIS A 150 -7.67 -2.84 13.62
CA HIS A 150 -7.80 -4.16 14.26
C HIS A 150 -8.26 -5.24 13.27
N LYS A 151 -9.22 -4.95 12.40
CA LYS A 151 -9.67 -5.89 11.34
C LYS A 151 -8.51 -6.28 10.42
N LEU A 152 -7.72 -5.30 9.96
CA LEU A 152 -6.58 -5.54 9.07
C LEU A 152 -5.46 -6.31 9.77
N ALA A 153 -5.13 -5.97 11.02
CA ALA A 153 -4.13 -6.70 11.80
C ALA A 153 -4.53 -8.18 12.00
N ALA A 154 -5.80 -8.44 12.33
CA ALA A 154 -6.32 -9.80 12.45
C ALA A 154 -6.31 -10.56 11.11
N ALA A 155 -6.64 -9.88 10.00
CA ALA A 155 -6.57 -10.44 8.67
C ALA A 155 -5.13 -10.86 8.30
N ILE A 156 -4.14 -9.99 8.55
CA ILE A 156 -2.72 -10.31 8.34
C ILE A 156 -2.26 -11.44 9.25
N GLY A 157 -2.69 -11.46 10.52
CA GLY A 157 -2.39 -12.54 11.45
C GLY A 157 -2.89 -13.89 10.98
N ARG A 158 -4.14 -13.97 10.49
CA ARG A 158 -4.70 -15.21 9.93
C ARG A 158 -4.03 -15.62 8.62
N LEU A 159 -3.71 -14.64 7.77
CA LEU A 159 -3.17 -14.88 6.43
C LEU A 159 -1.70 -15.33 6.48
N ALA A 160 -0.87 -14.64 7.27
CA ALA A 160 0.58 -14.78 7.23
C ALA A 160 1.19 -15.15 8.59
N GLY A 161 0.41 -15.30 9.66
CA GLY A 161 0.94 -15.54 11.01
C GLY A 161 1.84 -14.40 11.50
N VAL A 162 1.59 -13.17 11.05
CA VAL A 162 2.33 -11.96 11.42
C VAL A 162 1.46 -11.15 12.36
N ALA A 163 2.05 -10.57 13.41
CA ALA A 163 1.38 -9.66 14.33
C ALA A 163 1.85 -8.22 14.08
N PRO A 164 1.11 -7.41 13.29
CA PRO A 164 1.45 -6.00 13.11
C PRO A 164 1.33 -5.22 14.41
N ASP A 165 2.14 -4.17 14.55
CA ASP A 165 1.92 -3.19 15.60
C ASP A 165 0.68 -2.35 15.26
N ILE A 166 -0.23 -2.17 16.21
CA ILE A 166 -1.51 -1.49 15.99
C ILE A 166 -1.47 -0.09 16.63
N GLY A 167 -1.61 0.94 15.80
CA GLY A 167 -1.82 2.31 16.24
C GLY A 167 -3.29 2.73 16.23
N PRO A 168 -3.62 3.99 16.58
CA PRO A 168 -5.01 4.45 16.64
C PRO A 168 -5.77 4.37 15.31
N ARG A 169 -5.09 4.64 14.19
CA ARG A 169 -5.66 4.62 12.82
C ARG A 169 -4.65 4.08 11.81
N ALA A 170 -3.81 3.14 12.22
CA ALA A 170 -2.84 2.52 11.33
C ALA A 170 -2.35 1.19 11.90
N ILE A 171 -1.73 0.39 11.04
CA ILE A 171 -0.90 -0.74 11.44
C ILE A 171 0.50 -0.58 10.87
N ARG A 172 1.47 -1.26 11.49
CA ARG A 172 2.82 -1.38 10.97
C ARG A 172 3.26 -2.84 10.93
N ILE A 173 3.65 -3.29 9.75
CA ILE A 173 4.30 -4.59 9.56
C ILE A 173 5.81 -4.35 9.64
N LYS A 174 6.49 -5.11 10.50
CA LYS A 174 7.94 -4.98 10.71
C LYS A 174 8.69 -5.39 9.45
N SER A 175 9.84 -4.76 9.18
CA SER A 175 10.64 -4.99 7.96
C SER A 175 10.89 -6.48 7.66
N GLY A 176 11.24 -7.28 8.66
CA GLY A 176 11.47 -8.71 8.50
C GLY A 176 10.23 -9.54 8.14
N ASP A 177 9.03 -9.04 8.42
CA ASP A 177 7.76 -9.72 8.12
C ASP A 177 7.18 -9.34 6.76
N ILE A 178 7.67 -8.25 6.14
CA ILE A 178 7.14 -7.73 4.87
C ILE A 178 7.16 -8.80 3.77
N PRO A 179 8.27 -9.52 3.51
CA PRO A 179 8.30 -10.54 2.46
C PRO A 179 7.22 -11.61 2.64
N LYS A 180 7.01 -12.04 3.88
CA LYS A 180 6.02 -13.05 4.23
C LYS A 180 4.60 -12.57 3.93
N VAL A 181 4.26 -11.34 4.31
CA VAL A 181 2.94 -10.75 4.02
C VAL A 181 2.73 -10.59 2.51
N LEU A 182 3.73 -10.09 1.78
CA LEU A 182 3.63 -9.86 0.33
C LEU A 182 3.42 -11.17 -0.45
N ALA A 183 4.08 -12.26 -0.04
CA ALA A 183 3.89 -13.56 -0.67
C ALA A 183 2.43 -14.06 -0.55
N HIS A 184 1.82 -13.92 0.63
CA HIS A 184 0.46 -14.41 0.86
C HIS A 184 -0.63 -13.56 0.20
N ILE A 185 -0.33 -12.32 -0.21
CA ILE A 185 -1.23 -11.50 -1.03
C ILE A 185 -0.98 -11.64 -2.54
N GLY A 186 -0.10 -12.57 -2.95
CA GLY A 186 0.13 -12.93 -4.35
C GLY A 186 1.09 -12.00 -5.10
N ILE A 187 2.05 -11.38 -4.40
CA ILE A 187 3.16 -10.68 -5.05
C ILE A 187 4.23 -11.69 -5.46
N PRO A 188 4.76 -11.64 -6.70
CA PRO A 188 5.81 -12.55 -7.16
C PRO A 188 7.10 -12.46 -6.32
N ASP A 189 7.77 -13.60 -6.10
CA ASP A 189 8.96 -13.71 -5.24
C ASP A 189 10.13 -12.84 -5.70
N ASP A 190 10.33 -12.68 -7.00
CA ASP A 190 11.37 -11.81 -7.58
C ASP A 190 11.10 -10.34 -7.25
N VAL A 191 9.84 -9.92 -7.30
CA VAL A 191 9.42 -8.58 -6.92
C VAL A 191 9.54 -8.37 -5.41
N ILE A 192 9.20 -9.39 -4.60
CA ILE A 192 9.40 -9.35 -3.15
C ILE A 192 10.88 -9.18 -2.81
N ALA A 193 11.74 -9.97 -3.43
CA ALA A 193 13.19 -9.91 -3.23
C ALA A 193 13.74 -8.52 -3.59
N TYR A 194 13.28 -7.94 -4.71
CA TYR A 194 13.60 -6.57 -5.09
C TYR A 194 13.14 -5.56 -4.03
N LEU A 195 11.86 -5.57 -3.66
CA LEU A 195 11.30 -4.62 -2.69
C LEU A 195 12.00 -4.70 -1.34
N HIS A 196 12.31 -5.91 -0.87
CA HIS A 196 13.02 -6.11 0.39
C HIS A 196 14.48 -5.64 0.34
N ALA A 197 15.18 -5.87 -0.78
CA ALA A 197 16.53 -5.35 -0.96
C ALA A 197 16.56 -3.81 -1.00
N MET A 198 15.64 -3.20 -1.74
CA MET A 198 15.56 -1.75 -1.89
C MET A 198 15.08 -1.06 -0.60
N HIS A 199 14.18 -1.68 0.16
CA HIS A 199 13.78 -1.20 1.49
C HIS A 199 14.98 -1.12 2.45
N ARG A 200 15.84 -2.15 2.46
CA ARG A 200 17.07 -2.13 3.27
C ARG A 200 18.06 -1.07 2.80
N ALA A 201 18.24 -0.91 1.50
CA ALA A 201 19.13 0.10 0.94
C ALA A 201 18.67 1.53 1.26
N ALA A 202 17.37 1.82 1.10
CA ALA A 202 16.77 3.12 1.44
C ALA A 202 16.96 3.48 2.92
N LYS A 203 16.82 2.48 3.81
CA LYS A 203 17.03 2.65 5.25
C LYS A 203 18.48 3.02 5.59
N ASP A 204 19.46 2.46 4.90
CA ASP A 204 20.86 2.78 5.15
C ASP A 204 21.22 4.20 4.69
N GLU A 205 20.57 4.71 3.63
CA GLU A 205 20.72 6.08 3.14
C GLU A 205 20.18 7.11 4.14
N ASP A 206 18.91 6.98 4.55
CA ASP A 206 18.27 7.89 5.50
C ASP A 206 19.06 7.98 6.82
N ARG A 207 19.59 6.84 7.29
CA ARG A 207 20.43 6.79 8.49
C ARG A 207 21.78 7.50 8.28
N THR A 208 22.35 7.46 7.08
CA THR A 208 23.61 8.12 6.77
C THR A 208 23.42 9.64 6.69
N ASN A 209 22.40 10.09 5.95
CA ASN A 209 22.04 11.50 5.83
C ASN A 209 21.71 12.13 7.19
N SER A 210 20.96 11.42 8.05
CA SER A 210 20.62 11.90 9.39
C SER A 210 21.85 12.09 10.27
N LYS A 211 22.86 11.20 10.18
CA LYS A 211 24.11 11.34 10.95
C LYS A 211 24.96 12.51 10.48
N GLU A 212 25.01 12.75 9.18
CA GLU A 212 25.74 13.89 8.61
C GLU A 212 25.12 15.22 9.03
N LEU A 213 23.78 15.33 8.99
CA LEU A 213 23.06 16.51 9.48
C LEU A 213 23.30 16.74 10.98
N ASP A 214 23.20 15.71 11.81
CA ASP A 214 23.50 15.80 13.25
C ASP A 214 24.94 16.27 13.51
N MET A 215 25.89 15.84 12.69
CA MET A 215 27.29 16.24 12.78
C MET A 215 27.47 17.71 12.42
N ILE A 216 26.89 18.15 11.30
CA ILE A 216 26.91 19.56 10.86
C ILE A 216 26.28 20.47 11.91
N GLU A 217 25.13 20.07 12.48
CA GLU A 217 24.46 20.84 13.54
C GLU A 217 25.29 20.94 14.81
N ARG A 218 26.00 19.86 15.20
CA ARG A 218 26.92 19.88 16.34
C ARG A 218 28.10 20.81 16.08
N GLU A 219 28.73 20.72 14.92
CA GLU A 219 29.84 21.59 14.53
C GLU A 219 29.43 23.06 14.53
N HIS A 220 28.28 23.40 13.95
CA HIS A 220 27.72 24.75 13.98
C HIS A 220 27.45 25.25 15.41
N ARG A 221 26.91 24.39 16.28
CA ARG A 221 26.64 24.74 17.68
C ARG A 221 27.93 24.96 18.47
N THR A 222 28.96 24.14 18.26
CA THR A 222 30.28 24.31 18.88
C THR A 222 30.96 25.61 18.43
N GLN A 223 30.83 25.98 17.15
CA GLN A 223 31.36 27.25 16.63
C GLN A 223 30.63 28.49 17.17
N MET A 224 29.34 28.39 17.49
CA MET A 224 28.58 29.50 18.09
C MET A 224 28.85 29.69 19.60
N VAL A 225 29.22 28.65 20.33
CA VAL A 225 29.58 28.76 21.77
C VAL A 225 31.02 29.23 21.97
N ALA A 226 31.86 29.11 20.95
CA ALA A 226 33.27 29.54 20.96
C ALA A 226 33.48 31.01 20.54
N ARG A 227 32.41 31.78 20.33
CA ARG A 227 32.44 33.24 20.04
C ARG A 227 31.77 34.01 21.17
#